data_AF-A0A087KKL7-F1
#
_entry.id   AF-A0A087KKL7-F1
#
_cell.length_a   1.000
_cell.length_b   1.000
_cell.length_c   1.000
_cell.angle_alpha   90.00
_cell.angle_beta   90.00
_cell.angle_gamma   90.00
#
_symmetry.space_group_name_H-M   'P 1'
#
loop_
_entity.id
_entity.type
_entity.pdbx_description
1 polymer ?
#
loop_
_entity_poly.entity_id
_entity_poly.type
_entity_poly.pdbx_seq_one_letter_code
_entity_poly.pdbx_strand_id
1 'polypeptide(L)' 'MAELIPVPPIDIDISLKALAGLAQRLSDINLTPLLVYLVDLVDSSTLPWLAEQLSLVGDGWELAESDEVRRTLIKGAIE' A
#
# COMPACT_ATOMS: atom_id res chain seq x y z
N MET A 1 -20.48 47.06 12.51
CA MET A 1 -19.86 46.08 13.43
C MET A 1 -19.10 45.11 12.56
N ALA A 2 -17.79 44.97 12.71
CA ALA A 2 -17.00 44.06 11.88
C ALA A 2 -17.28 42.62 12.32
N GLU A 3 -17.67 41.76 11.38
CA GLU A 3 -17.78 40.32 11.59
C GLU A 3 -16.39 39.76 11.90
N LEU A 4 -16.22 39.24 13.11
CA LEU A 4 -15.04 38.47 13.48
C LEU A 4 -15.20 37.08 12.88
N ILE A 5 -14.55 36.82 11.76
CA ILE A 5 -14.43 35.45 11.23
C ILE A 5 -13.52 34.69 12.20
N PRO A 6 -14.01 33.62 12.85
CA PRO A 6 -13.16 32.84 13.75
C PRO A 6 -12.05 32.18 12.95
N VAL A 7 -10.81 32.35 13.43
CA VAL A 7 -9.65 31.67 12.87
C VAL A 7 -9.81 30.16 13.10
N PRO A 8 -9.59 29.31 12.08
CA PRO A 8 -9.67 27.86 12.23
C PRO A 8 -8.76 27.36 13.37
N PRO A 9 -9.19 26.37 14.19
CA PRO A 9 -8.35 25.85 15.28
C PRO A 9 -6.97 25.35 14.83
N ILE A 10 -6.90 24.80 13.61
CA ILE A 10 -5.66 24.36 12.97
C ILE A 10 -4.66 25.51 12.75
N ASP A 11 -5.12 26.76 12.63
CA ASP A 11 -4.27 27.92 12.43
C ASP A 11 -3.75 28.54 13.74
N ILE A 12 -4.23 28.04 14.88
CA ILE A 12 -3.88 28.55 16.21
C ILE A 12 -3.05 27.53 16.99
N ASP A 13 -3.44 26.26 16.96
CA ASP A 13 -2.87 25.22 17.83
C ASP A 13 -1.66 24.53 17.18
N ILE A 14 -0.52 24.54 17.88
CA ILE A 14 0.74 23.96 17.39
C ILE A 14 0.68 22.43 17.23
N SER A 15 -0.06 21.74 18.10
CA SER A 15 -0.25 20.29 18.02
C SER A 15 -1.12 19.92 16.83
N LEU A 16 -2.17 20.70 16.55
CA LEU A 16 -2.99 20.51 15.35
C LEU A 16 -2.21 20.80 14.06
N LYS A 17 -1.36 21.84 14.04
CA LYS A 17 -0.46 22.10 12.90
C LYS A 17 0.52 20.95 12.67
N ALA A 18 1.12 20.43 13.74
CA ALA A 18 2.05 19.31 13.65
C ALA A 18 1.35 18.04 13.15
N LEU A 19 0.16 17.74 13.66
CA LEU A 19 -0.65 16.61 13.21
C LEU A 19 -1.07 16.75 11.74
N ALA A 20 -1.47 17.95 11.31
CA ALA A 20 -1.80 18.22 9.91
C ALA A 20 -0.58 18.01 8.99
N GLY A 21 0.60 18.45 9.40
CA GLY A 21 1.84 18.17 8.68
C GLY A 21 2.17 16.68 8.57
N LEU A 22 1.90 15.90 9.62
CA LEU A 22 2.04 14.44 9.58
C LEU A 22 1.00 13.78 8.66
N ALA A 23 -0.25 14.22 8.73
CA ALA A 23 -1.33 13.72 7.87
C ALA A 23 -1.07 14.02 6.38
N GLN A 24 -0.54 15.21 6.07
CA GLN A 24 -0.13 15.56 4.71
C GLN A 24 0.96 14.60 4.21
N ARG A 25 2.00 14.37 5.02
CA ARG A 25 3.08 13.43 4.67
C ARG A 25 2.56 12.01 4.43
N LEU A 26 1.56 11.57 5.17
CA LEU A 26 0.95 10.25 4.98
C LEU A 26 0.30 10.12 3.59
N SER A 27 -0.26 11.21 3.07
CA SER A 27 -0.87 11.25 1.73
C SER A 27 0.17 11.10 0.61
N ASP A 28 1.42 11.46 0.88
CA ASP A 28 2.53 11.43 -0.08
C ASP A 28 3.35 10.12 0.01
N ILE A 29 3.04 9.23 0.96
CA ILE A 29 3.76 7.96 1.10
C ILE A 29 3.41 7.06 -0.08
N ASN A 30 4.42 6.63 -0.83
CA ASN A 30 4.25 5.54 -1.78
C ASN A 30 3.98 4.24 -1.00
N LEU A 31 2.72 3.80 -0.99
CA LEU A 31 2.29 2.59 -0.30
C LEU A 31 2.63 1.31 -1.06
N THR A 32 3.07 1.39 -2.32
CA THR A 32 3.44 0.23 -3.16
C THR A 32 4.33 -0.80 -2.44
N PRO A 33 5.37 -0.41 -1.67
CA PRO A 33 6.22 -1.36 -0.95
C PRO A 33 5.51 -2.08 0.21
N LEU A 34 4.41 -1.52 0.73
CA LEU A 34 3.63 -2.09 1.83
C LEU A 34 2.54 -3.06 1.32
N LEU A 35 2.33 -3.14 0.00
CA LEU A 35 1.29 -3.96 -0.61
C LEU A 35 1.67 -5.43 -0.79
N VAL A 36 2.60 -5.96 -0.01
CA VAL A 36 3.20 -7.31 -0.18
C VAL A 36 2.13 -8.43 -0.31
N TYR A 37 0.94 -8.26 0.27
CA TYR A 37 -0.17 -9.21 0.16
C TYR A 37 -1.42 -8.68 -0.55
N LEU A 38 -1.40 -7.44 -1.08
CA LEU A 38 -2.41 -7.03 -2.05
C LEU A 38 -1.98 -7.54 -3.43
N VAL A 39 -1.99 -8.86 -3.58
CA VAL A 39 -1.44 -9.58 -4.75
C VAL A 39 -2.02 -9.08 -6.08
N ASP A 40 -3.25 -8.56 -6.08
CA ASP A 40 -3.88 -7.95 -7.27
C ASP A 40 -3.35 -6.55 -7.62
N LEU A 41 -2.76 -5.85 -6.65
CA LEU A 41 -2.33 -4.46 -6.76
C LEU A 41 -0.81 -4.30 -6.84
N VAL A 42 -0.04 -5.34 -6.52
CA VAL A 42 1.42 -5.31 -6.69
C VAL A 42 1.80 -5.33 -8.15
N ASP A 43 2.88 -4.60 -8.47
CA ASP A 43 3.51 -4.68 -9.77
C ASP A 43 3.98 -6.11 -10.06
N SER A 44 3.83 -6.55 -11.32
CA SER A 44 4.16 -7.90 -11.74
C SER A 44 5.61 -8.31 -11.48
N SER A 45 6.55 -7.34 -11.43
CA SER A 45 7.94 -7.61 -11.05
C SER A 45 8.11 -8.10 -9.61
N THR A 46 7.08 -7.92 -8.77
CA THR A 46 7.06 -8.39 -7.38
C THR A 46 6.66 -9.87 -7.27
N LEU A 47 5.94 -10.40 -8.26
CA LEU A 47 5.35 -11.74 -8.23
C LEU A 47 6.39 -12.87 -8.03
N PRO A 48 7.58 -12.86 -8.66
CA PRO A 48 8.60 -13.89 -8.42
C PRO A 48 9.10 -13.92 -6.98
N TRP A 49 9.25 -12.76 -6.33
CA TRP A 49 9.70 -12.67 -4.95
C TRP A 49 8.66 -13.20 -3.96
N LEU A 50 7.37 -12.97 -4.25
CA LEU A 50 6.27 -13.56 -3.48
C LEU A 50 6.21 -15.07 -3.65
N ALA A 51 6.46 -15.57 -4.87
CA ALA A 51 6.52 -17.00 -5.14
C ALA A 51 7.68 -17.68 -4.39
N GLU A 52 8.86 -17.06 -4.36
CA GLU A 52 9.99 -17.55 -3.54
C GLU A 52 9.65 -17.55 -2.04
N GLN A 53 9.09 -16.45 -1.53
CA GLN A 53 8.70 -16.32 -0.13
C GLN A 53 7.71 -17.42 0.31
N LEU A 54 6.77 -17.77 -0.56
CA LEU A 54 5.74 -18.77 -0.31
C LEU A 54 6.12 -20.18 -0.78
N SER A 55 7.38 -20.39 -1.17
CA SER A 55 7.91 -21.70 -1.62
C SER A 55 7.18 -22.31 -2.83
N LEU A 56 6.67 -21.47 -3.73
CA LEU A 56 5.96 -21.89 -4.94
C LEU A 56 6.92 -22.23 -6.11
N VAL A 57 8.17 -21.76 -6.07
CA VAL A 57 9.18 -22.07 -7.09
C VAL A 57 9.48 -23.56 -7.09
N GLY A 58 9.34 -24.22 -8.24
CA GLY A 58 9.38 -25.67 -8.39
C GLY A 58 8.10 -26.41 -8.01
N ASP A 59 7.07 -25.70 -7.53
CA ASP A 59 5.74 -26.24 -7.20
C ASP A 59 4.66 -25.70 -8.16
N GLY A 60 4.95 -25.80 -9.46
CA GLY A 60 4.02 -25.40 -10.52
C GLY A 60 4.05 -23.91 -10.88
N TRP A 61 4.84 -23.08 -10.19
CA TRP A 61 5.04 -21.67 -10.52
C TRP A 61 5.48 -21.44 -11.97
N GLU A 62 6.39 -22.28 -12.48
CA GLU A 62 6.95 -22.20 -13.83
C GLU A 62 5.92 -22.54 -14.91
N LEU A 63 4.82 -23.19 -14.55
CA LEU A 63 3.73 -23.55 -15.46
C LEU A 63 2.70 -22.43 -15.60
N ALA A 64 2.79 -21.35 -14.80
CA ALA A 64 1.86 -20.24 -14.87
C ALA A 64 2.11 -19.38 -16.12
N GLU A 65 1.15 -19.41 -17.07
CA GLU A 65 1.26 -18.75 -18.37
C GLU A 65 0.95 -17.24 -18.35
N SER A 66 0.45 -16.70 -17.24
CA SER A 66 0.11 -15.28 -17.09
C SER A 66 0.29 -14.81 -15.66
N ASP A 67 0.37 -13.48 -15.49
CA ASP A 67 0.45 -12.88 -14.16
C ASP A 67 -0.84 -13.10 -13.36
N GLU A 68 -2.01 -13.20 -14.02
CA GLU A 68 -3.28 -13.56 -13.37
C GLU A 68 -3.23 -14.97 -12.77
N VAL A 69 -2.67 -15.94 -13.49
CA VAL A 69 -2.49 -17.32 -12.98
C VAL A 69 -1.50 -17.32 -11.82
N ARG A 70 -0.38 -16.58 -11.93
CA ARG A 70 0.61 -16.41 -10.84
C ARG A 70 -0.01 -15.81 -9.58
N ARG A 71 -0.83 -14.77 -9.72
CA ARG A 71 -1.56 -14.14 -8.61
C ARG A 71 -2.52 -15.13 -7.94
N THR A 72 -3.18 -15.99 -8.72
CA THR A 72 -4.07 -17.04 -8.19
C THR A 72 -3.30 -18.07 -7.36
N LEU A 73 -2.12 -18.51 -7.83
CA LEU A 73 -1.26 -19.43 -7.07
C LEU A 73 -0.79 -18.82 -5.75
N ILE A 74 -0.32 -17.56 -5.77
CA ILE A 74 0.13 -16.85 -4.57
C ILE A 74 -1.01 -16.73 -3.56
N LYS A 75 -2.22 -16.36 -4.00
CA LYS A 75 -3.39 -16.27 -3.11
C LYS A 75 -3.74 -17.62 -2.49
N GLY A 76 -3.75 -18.69 -3.28
CA GLY A 76 -4.03 -20.03 -2.79
C GLY A 76 -3.01 -20.56 -1.77
N ALA A 77 -1.79 -20.03 -1.75
CA ALA A 77 -0.77 -20.37 -0.75
C ALA A 77 -0.89 -19.57 0.57
N ILE A 78 -1.71 -18.52 0.60
CA ILE A 78 -1.96 -17.67 1.78
C ILE A 78 -3.21 -18.14 2.55
N GLU A 79 -4.19 -18.73 1.85
CA GLU A 79 -5.44 -19.27 2.40
C GLU A 79 -5.23 -20.62 3.12
#